data_AF-A0A258G9A3-F1
#
_entry.id   AF-A0A258G9A3-F1
#
_cell.length_a   1.000
_cell.length_b   1.000
_cell.length_c   1.000
_cell.angle_alpha   90.00
_cell.angle_beta   90.00
_cell.angle_gamma   90.00
#
_symmetry.space_group_name_H-M   'P 1'
#
loop_
_entity.id
_entity.type
_entity.pdbx_description
1 polymer ?
#
loop_
_entity_poly.entity_id
_entity_poly.type
_entity_poly.pdbx_seq_one_letter_code
_entity_poly.pdbx_strand_id
1 'polypeptide(L)'
;MYDLLSATAEGQFSIRPFEYYRSFWQRFESAGLGQLFFAKVDNQVVAGAYAMVYGAKSTYKDGASVRNRPAYGSSHLLQWRVIEWAKNRGSVWHDFCGAPPSDQINNPDHPHYGIGRFKLSFSKNVVDYIGDVDAVIAPTRFKLWQKFGERLFHKLYYLKHHDYYY
;
A
#
# COMPACT_ATOMS: atom_id res chain seq x y z
N MET A 1 -1.67 -3.73 -14.68
CA MET A 1 -1.60 -3.37 -13.24
C MET A 1 -1.30 -1.89 -13.06
N TYR A 2 -0.19 -1.37 -13.61
CA TYR A 2 0.16 0.06 -13.46
C TYR A 2 -0.95 0.99 -13.95
N ASP A 3 -1.53 0.75 -15.13
CA ASP A 3 -2.61 1.60 -15.64
C ASP A 3 -3.85 1.57 -14.74
N LEU A 4 -4.20 0.40 -14.19
CA LEU A 4 -5.29 0.25 -13.22
C LEU A 4 -5.00 1.03 -11.94
N LEU A 5 -3.74 1.00 -11.46
CA LEU A 5 -3.31 1.77 -10.29
C LEU A 5 -3.33 3.27 -10.58
N SER A 6 -2.88 3.70 -11.75
CA SER A 6 -2.93 5.10 -12.20
C SER A 6 -4.37 5.62 -12.23
N ALA A 7 -5.31 4.85 -12.80
CA ALA A 7 -6.73 5.20 -12.83
C ALA A 7 -7.37 5.21 -11.43
N THR A 8 -6.88 4.36 -10.52
CA THR A 8 -7.30 4.34 -9.11
C THR A 8 -6.81 5.58 -8.37
N ALA A 9 -5.58 6.00 -8.64
CA ALA A 9 -4.90 7.11 -7.98
C ALA A 9 -5.41 8.49 -8.41
N GLU A 10 -5.93 8.60 -9.64
CA GLU A 10 -6.35 9.86 -10.25
C GLU A 10 -7.28 10.68 -9.33
N GLY A 11 -6.84 11.86 -8.91
CA GLY A 11 -7.60 12.73 -8.01
C GLY A 11 -7.80 12.20 -6.58
N GLN A 12 -7.04 11.18 -6.17
CA GLN A 12 -7.10 10.58 -4.83
C GLN A 12 -5.74 10.57 -4.12
N PHE A 13 -4.67 10.16 -4.81
CA PHE A 13 -3.32 10.10 -4.26
C PHE A 13 -2.25 10.10 -5.37
N SER A 14 -1.00 10.37 -5.00
CA SER A 14 0.12 10.30 -5.94
C SER A 14 0.73 8.90 -5.98
N ILE A 15 1.16 8.48 -7.17
CA ILE A 15 1.88 7.22 -7.40
C ILE A 15 3.27 7.49 -7.97
N ARG A 16 4.17 6.52 -7.82
CA ARG A 16 5.53 6.60 -8.37
C ARG A 16 5.57 6.35 -9.89
N PRO A 17 6.67 6.64 -10.58
CA PRO A 17 6.81 6.32 -12.00
C PRO A 17 6.72 4.81 -12.28
N PHE A 18 6.31 4.44 -13.50
CA PHE A 18 6.18 3.05 -13.94
C PHE A 18 7.41 2.18 -13.61
N GLU A 19 8.61 2.71 -13.86
CA GLU A 19 9.87 1.96 -13.66
C GLU A 19 10.12 1.59 -12.20
N TYR A 20 9.62 2.36 -11.24
CA TYR A 20 9.64 1.99 -9.82
C TYR A 20 8.82 0.71 -9.60
N TYR A 21 7.57 0.70 -10.06
CA TYR A 21 6.68 -0.44 -9.86
C TYR A 21 7.17 -1.67 -10.62
N ARG A 22 7.58 -1.49 -11.89
CA ARG A 22 8.15 -2.57 -12.70
C ARG A 22 9.36 -3.20 -12.01
N SER A 23 10.33 -2.38 -11.60
CA SER A 23 11.54 -2.86 -10.92
C SER A 23 11.21 -3.56 -9.62
N PHE A 24 10.34 -2.98 -8.79
CA PHE A 24 9.94 -3.57 -7.52
C PHE A 24 9.24 -4.91 -7.73
N TRP A 25 8.20 -4.94 -8.58
CA TRP A 25 7.38 -6.12 -8.79
C TRP A 25 8.18 -7.27 -9.41
N GLN A 26 9.05 -6.99 -10.38
CA GLN A 26 9.88 -8.01 -11.02
C GLN A 26 10.93 -8.57 -10.08
N ARG A 27 11.58 -7.75 -9.25
CA ARG A 27 12.59 -8.22 -8.29
C ARG A 27 12.01 -9.20 -7.27
N PHE A 28 10.87 -8.86 -6.69
CA PHE A 28 10.21 -9.74 -5.71
C PHE A 28 9.61 -10.98 -6.38
N GLU A 29 9.08 -10.86 -7.59
CA GLU A 29 8.58 -12.02 -8.33
C GLU A 29 9.69 -12.99 -8.70
N SER A 30 10.82 -12.50 -9.22
CA SER A 30 11.97 -13.33 -9.57
C SER A 30 12.65 -13.96 -8.36
N ALA A 31 12.53 -13.36 -7.17
CA ALA A 31 12.94 -13.96 -5.91
C ALA A 31 11.93 -14.98 -5.36
N GLY A 32 10.80 -15.20 -6.03
CA GLY A 32 9.71 -16.05 -5.55
C GLY A 32 8.94 -15.46 -4.36
N LEU A 33 9.11 -14.18 -4.07
CA LEU A 33 8.57 -13.49 -2.89
C LEU A 33 7.34 -12.63 -3.22
N GLY A 34 6.97 -12.45 -4.48
CA GLY A 34 5.83 -11.61 -4.86
C GLY A 34 5.11 -12.07 -6.12
N GLN A 35 3.84 -11.65 -6.26
CA GLN A 35 2.99 -12.04 -7.38
C GLN A 35 1.86 -11.03 -7.61
N LEU A 36 1.45 -10.88 -8.88
CA LEU A 36 0.26 -10.13 -9.28
C LEU A 36 -1.00 -10.99 -9.23
N PHE A 37 -2.10 -10.39 -8.79
CA PHE A 37 -3.44 -10.95 -8.78
C PHE A 37 -4.39 -10.02 -9.51
N PHE A 38 -5.33 -10.59 -10.27
CA PHE A 38 -6.36 -9.85 -10.97
C PHE A 38 -7.73 -10.49 -10.76
N ALA A 39 -8.73 -9.68 -10.43
CA ALA A 39 -10.13 -10.07 -10.49
C ALA A 39 -10.70 -9.62 -11.83
N LYS A 40 -11.47 -10.50 -12.48
CA LYS A 40 -12.11 -10.22 -13.76
C LYS A 40 -13.63 -10.41 -13.67
N VAL A 41 -14.36 -9.54 -14.37
CA VAL A 41 -15.80 -9.66 -14.64
C VAL A 41 -15.96 -9.54 -16.14
N ASP A 42 -16.65 -10.48 -16.77
CA ASP A 42 -16.83 -10.53 -18.23
C ASP A 42 -15.50 -10.36 -19.00
N ASN A 43 -14.46 -11.05 -18.51
CA ASN A 43 -13.09 -11.02 -19.02
C ASN A 43 -12.35 -9.66 -18.90
N GLN A 44 -12.97 -8.64 -18.30
CA GLN A 44 -12.35 -7.34 -18.03
C GLN A 44 -11.75 -7.31 -16.62
N VAL A 45 -10.55 -6.75 -16.47
CA VAL A 45 -9.90 -6.60 -15.16
C VAL A 45 -10.59 -5.49 -14.37
N VAL A 46 -11.12 -5.82 -13.20
CA VAL A 46 -11.85 -4.87 -12.34
C VAL A 46 -11.12 -4.54 -11.06
N ALA A 47 -10.23 -5.42 -10.60
CA ALA A 47 -9.35 -5.17 -9.47
C ALA A 47 -8.02 -5.89 -9.66
N GLY A 48 -6.97 -5.33 -9.09
CA GLY A 48 -5.62 -5.86 -9.12
C GLY A 48 -4.92 -5.67 -7.79
N ALA A 49 -4.03 -6.61 -7.45
CA ALA A 49 -3.20 -6.52 -6.27
C ALA A 49 -1.80 -7.06 -6.58
N TYR A 50 -0.77 -6.41 -6.03
CA TYR A 50 0.56 -7.00 -5.93
C TYR A 50 0.79 -7.46 -4.50
N ALA A 51 0.92 -8.76 -4.31
CA ALA A 51 1.12 -9.36 -3.00
C ALA A 51 2.53 -9.90 -2.82
N MET A 52 2.98 -9.95 -1.57
CA MET A 52 4.29 -10.43 -1.18
C MET A 52 4.21 -11.37 0.02
N VAL A 53 5.16 -12.30 0.08
CA VAL A 53 5.44 -13.14 1.26
C VAL A 53 6.91 -12.96 1.60
N TYR A 54 7.21 -12.66 2.86
CA TYR A 54 8.57 -12.56 3.38
C TYR A 54 8.64 -13.23 4.76
N GLY A 55 9.36 -14.35 4.83
CA GLY A 55 9.34 -15.22 6.00
C GLY A 55 7.91 -15.67 6.34
N ALA A 56 7.50 -15.52 7.60
CA ALA A 56 6.18 -15.92 8.07
C ALA A 56 5.09 -14.83 7.90
N LYS A 57 5.41 -13.71 7.24
CA LYS A 57 4.49 -12.58 7.02
C LYS A 57 4.20 -12.38 5.54
N SER A 58 2.99 -11.92 5.25
CA SER A 58 2.55 -11.57 3.91
C SER A 58 1.80 -10.26 3.92
N THR A 59 1.74 -9.60 2.77
CA THR A 59 0.99 -8.34 2.59
C THR A 59 0.57 -8.18 1.13
N TYR A 60 -0.35 -7.27 0.85
CA TYR A 60 -0.55 -6.72 -0.48
C TYR A 60 -0.01 -5.29 -0.50
N LYS A 61 1.08 -5.09 -1.24
CA LYS A 61 1.76 -3.79 -1.30
C LYS A 61 0.95 -2.76 -2.07
N ASP A 62 0.45 -3.16 -3.23
CA ASP A 62 -0.27 -2.28 -4.14
C ASP A 62 -1.64 -2.88 -4.45
N GLY A 63 -2.69 -2.08 -4.34
CA GLY A 63 -4.05 -2.47 -4.68
C GLY A 63 -4.67 -1.43 -5.61
N ALA A 64 -5.41 -1.90 -6.61
CA ALA A 64 -6.04 -1.05 -7.60
C ALA A 64 -7.40 -1.61 -8.02
N SER A 65 -8.34 -0.75 -8.39
CA SER A 65 -9.66 -1.17 -8.87
C SER A 65 -10.30 -0.11 -9.74
N VAL A 66 -11.13 -0.54 -10.68
CA VAL A 66 -11.97 0.38 -11.46
C VAL A 66 -12.95 1.13 -10.55
N ARG A 67 -13.31 2.37 -10.93
CA ARG A 67 -14.25 3.20 -10.17
C ARG A 67 -15.67 2.66 -10.22
N ASN A 68 -16.14 2.33 -11.42
CA ASN A 68 -17.40 1.64 -11.60
C ASN A 68 -17.19 0.21 -11.11
N ARG A 69 -17.94 -0.25 -10.11
CA ARG A 69 -17.75 -1.58 -9.50
C ARG A 69 -18.79 -2.54 -10.11
N PRO A 70 -18.51 -3.18 -11.27
CA PRO A 70 -19.51 -3.96 -11.99
C PRO A 70 -19.97 -5.20 -11.20
N ALA A 71 -19.11 -5.74 -10.33
CA ALA A 71 -19.46 -6.79 -9.40
C ALA A 71 -19.03 -6.42 -7.98
N TYR A 72 -20.03 -6.35 -7.09
CA TYR A 72 -19.81 -6.13 -5.67
C TYR A 72 -18.94 -7.26 -5.09
N GLY A 73 -17.98 -6.90 -4.24
CA GLY A 73 -17.10 -7.89 -3.61
C GLY A 73 -15.88 -8.33 -4.43
N SER A 74 -15.66 -7.83 -5.66
CA SER A 74 -14.49 -8.22 -6.48
C SER A 74 -13.15 -8.04 -5.76
N SER A 75 -12.94 -6.89 -5.09
CA SER A 75 -11.73 -6.64 -4.30
C SER A 75 -11.66 -7.52 -3.04
N HIS A 76 -12.81 -7.95 -2.50
CA HIS A 76 -12.84 -8.85 -1.36
C HIS A 76 -12.41 -10.26 -1.74
N LEU A 77 -12.98 -10.79 -2.82
CA LEU A 77 -12.58 -12.07 -3.39
C LEU A 77 -11.09 -12.05 -3.75
N LEU A 78 -10.62 -10.97 -4.39
CA LEU A 78 -9.21 -10.81 -4.73
C LEU A 78 -8.29 -10.96 -3.50
N GLN A 79 -8.58 -10.23 -2.42
CA GLN A 79 -7.78 -10.33 -1.19
C GLN A 79 -7.92 -11.68 -0.51
N TRP A 80 -9.10 -12.31 -0.55
CA TRP A 80 -9.24 -13.69 -0.04
C TRP A 80 -8.29 -14.66 -0.76
N ARG A 81 -8.21 -14.57 -2.10
CA ARG A 81 -7.27 -15.40 -2.88
C ARG A 81 -5.81 -15.07 -2.58
N VAL A 82 -5.49 -13.80 -2.29
CA VAL A 82 -4.15 -13.40 -1.83
C VAL A 82 -3.82 -14.05 -0.48
N ILE A 83 -4.75 -14.04 0.48
CA ILE A 83 -4.57 -14.67 1.80
C ILE A 83 -4.37 -16.18 1.66
N GLU A 84 -5.18 -16.86 0.85
CA GLU A 84 -5.04 -18.30 0.58
C GLU A 84 -3.68 -18.62 -0.05
N TRP A 85 -3.25 -17.84 -1.06
CA TRP A 85 -1.95 -17.98 -1.68
C TRP A 85 -0.80 -17.78 -0.69
N ALA A 86 -0.89 -16.75 0.16
CA ALA A 86 0.12 -16.47 1.17
C ALA A 86 0.22 -17.60 2.20
N LYS A 87 -0.93 -18.13 2.66
CA LYS A 87 -1.01 -19.25 3.59
C LYS A 87 -0.34 -20.50 3.02
N ASN A 88 -0.59 -20.81 1.74
CA ASN A 88 0.04 -21.93 1.05
C ASN A 88 1.58 -21.79 0.91
N ARG A 89 2.11 -20.58 1.12
CA ARG A 89 3.55 -20.28 1.12
C ARG A 89 4.15 -20.19 2.53
N GLY A 90 3.42 -20.66 3.55
CA GLY A 90 3.89 -20.69 4.93
C GLY A 90 3.70 -19.37 5.69
N SER A 91 2.97 -18.41 5.13
CA SER A 91 2.60 -17.21 5.87
C SER A 91 1.62 -17.53 6.99
N VAL A 92 1.91 -17.03 8.20
CA VAL A 92 1.03 -17.14 9.37
C VAL A 92 0.44 -15.78 9.76
N TRP A 93 0.93 -14.69 9.16
CA TRP A 93 0.41 -13.33 9.33
C TRP A 93 0.12 -12.69 7.98
N HIS A 94 -1.08 -12.16 7.80
CA HIS A 94 -1.40 -11.31 6.67
C HIS A 94 -1.60 -9.86 7.14
N ASP A 95 -0.67 -9.00 6.77
CA ASP A 95 -0.65 -7.59 7.12
C ASP A 95 -1.27 -6.76 6.00
N PHE A 96 -2.40 -6.10 6.30
CA PHE A 96 -3.04 -5.18 5.37
C PHE A 96 -2.32 -3.82 5.32
N CYS A 97 -1.31 -3.58 6.15
CA CYS A 97 -0.59 -2.32 6.35
C CYS A 97 -1.54 -1.17 6.77
N GLY A 98 -1.14 0.09 6.54
CA GLY A 98 -1.73 1.27 7.18
C GLY A 98 -3.26 1.38 7.19
N ALA A 99 -3.84 1.49 8.38
CA ALA A 99 -5.25 1.81 8.63
C ALA A 99 -5.33 3.09 9.48
N PRO A 100 -6.52 3.68 9.69
CA PRO A 100 -6.69 4.64 10.78
C PRO A 100 -6.20 4.04 12.11
N PRO A 101 -5.68 4.86 13.03
CA PRO A 101 -5.26 4.38 14.35
C PRO A 101 -6.45 3.76 15.10
N SER A 102 -6.17 2.84 16.02
CA SER A 102 -7.22 2.02 16.65
C SER A 102 -8.31 2.84 17.36
N ASP A 103 -7.98 4.01 17.91
CA ASP A 103 -8.89 4.95 18.55
C ASP A 103 -9.77 5.73 17.56
N GLN A 104 -9.35 5.86 16.30
CA GLN A 104 -10.08 6.52 15.21
C GLN A 104 -10.67 5.52 14.20
N ILE A 105 -10.56 4.22 14.44
CA ILE A 105 -10.94 3.19 13.46
C ILE A 105 -12.42 3.25 13.04
N ASN A 106 -13.28 3.78 13.92
CA ASN A 106 -14.71 3.95 13.69
C ASN A 106 -15.10 5.41 13.39
N ASN A 107 -14.15 6.34 13.27
CA ASN A 107 -14.45 7.74 12.98
C ASN A 107 -14.76 7.93 11.48
N PRO A 108 -16.01 8.28 11.11
CA PRO A 108 -16.41 8.44 9.71
C PRO A 108 -15.75 9.63 9.02
N ASP A 109 -15.27 10.63 9.77
CA ASP A 109 -14.63 11.83 9.24
C ASP A 109 -13.12 11.64 9.00
N HIS A 110 -12.55 10.50 9.41
CA HIS A 110 -11.14 10.21 9.18
C HIS A 110 -10.88 10.01 7.66
N PRO A 111 -9.85 10.64 7.05
CA PRO A 111 -9.59 10.56 5.61
C PRO A 111 -9.43 9.13 5.07
N HIS A 112 -8.96 8.22 5.92
CA HIS A 112 -8.79 6.80 5.59
C HIS A 112 -9.89 5.87 6.13
N TYR A 113 -11.03 6.40 6.56
CA TYR A 113 -12.14 5.60 7.11
C TYR A 113 -12.59 4.51 6.14
N GLY A 114 -12.75 4.82 4.85
CA GLY A 114 -13.13 3.83 3.82
C GLY A 114 -12.13 2.68 3.66
N ILE A 115 -10.83 2.99 3.73
CA ILE A 115 -9.76 1.98 3.69
C ILE A 115 -9.79 1.14 4.97
N GLY A 116 -10.00 1.76 6.13
CA GLY A 116 -10.20 1.07 7.40
C GLY A 116 -11.37 0.10 7.35
N ARG A 117 -12.54 0.54 6.86
CA ARG A 117 -13.74 -0.30 6.70
C ARG A 117 -13.50 -1.52 5.80
N PHE A 118 -12.74 -1.35 4.71
CA PHE A 118 -12.35 -2.45 3.85
C PHE A 118 -11.47 -3.47 4.60
N LYS A 119 -10.45 -3.02 5.32
CA LYS A 119 -9.54 -3.94 6.05
C LYS A 119 -10.26 -4.64 7.21
N LEU A 120 -11.17 -3.93 7.88
CA LEU A 120 -11.99 -4.46 8.98
C LEU A 120 -13.00 -5.53 8.55
N SER A 121 -13.25 -5.72 7.26
CA SER A 121 -14.09 -6.82 6.78
C SER A 121 -13.35 -8.17 6.85
N PHE A 122 -12.01 -8.17 6.94
CA PHE A 122 -11.19 -9.38 7.04
C PHE A 122 -10.71 -9.67 8.47
N SER A 123 -10.39 -8.64 9.25
CA SER A 123 -9.90 -8.77 10.61
C SER A 123 -10.34 -7.59 11.47
N LYS A 124 -10.68 -7.84 12.74
CA LYS A 124 -10.97 -6.77 13.71
C LYS A 124 -9.74 -6.27 14.46
N ASN A 125 -8.60 -6.93 14.29
CA ASN A 125 -7.37 -6.58 14.98
C ASN A 125 -6.68 -5.42 14.26
N VAL A 126 -6.56 -4.29 14.95
CA VAL A 126 -5.75 -3.14 14.54
C VAL A 126 -4.55 -3.06 15.48
N VAL A 127 -3.36 -2.92 14.92
CA VAL A 127 -2.11 -2.86 15.67
C VAL A 127 -1.53 -1.46 15.53
N ASP A 128 -1.49 -0.73 16.65
CA ASP A 128 -0.78 0.55 16.72
C ASP A 128 0.68 0.27 17.10
N TYR A 129 1.59 0.71 16.24
CA TYR A 129 3.03 0.62 16.49
C TYR A 129 3.51 1.85 17.28
N ILE A 130 4.68 1.74 17.93
CA ILE A 130 5.31 2.86 18.65
C ILE A 130 5.66 4.06 17.75
N GLY A 131 5.63 3.87 16.43
CA GLY A 131 6.02 4.85 15.42
C GLY A 131 7.53 4.83 15.18
N ASP A 132 8.02 5.94 14.66
CA ASP A 132 9.43 6.11 14.31
C ASP A 132 10.23 6.66 15.50
N VAL A 133 11.44 6.16 15.70
CA VAL A 133 12.37 6.62 16.74
C VAL A 133 13.68 7.06 16.09
N ASP A 134 14.03 8.33 16.25
CA ASP A 134 15.25 8.90 15.68
C ASP A 134 16.47 8.65 16.56
N ALA A 135 17.45 7.93 16.02
CA ALA A 135 18.79 7.82 16.62
C ALA A 135 19.65 9.03 16.21
N VAL A 136 19.69 10.06 17.06
CA VAL A 136 20.34 11.34 16.72
C VAL A 136 21.87 11.25 16.81
N ILE A 137 22.53 11.09 15.66
CA ILE A 137 24.00 11.02 15.55
C ILE A 137 24.65 12.41 15.64
N ALA A 138 24.03 13.43 15.02
CA ALA A 138 24.58 14.79 14.94
C ALA A 138 23.51 15.82 15.32
N PRO A 139 23.43 16.24 16.61
CA PRO A 139 22.32 17.02 17.13
C PRO A 139 22.03 18.32 16.37
N THR A 140 23.06 19.08 16.01
CA THR A 140 22.89 20.35 15.29
C THR A 140 22.38 20.14 13.87
N ARG A 141 22.95 19.18 13.13
CA ARG A 141 22.51 18.85 11.76
C ARG A 141 21.09 18.32 11.75
N PHE A 142 20.76 17.46 12.71
CA PHE A 142 19.43 16.91 12.87
C PHE A 142 18.39 18.00 13.14
N LYS A 143 18.67 18.91 14.09
CA LYS A 143 17.79 20.06 14.36
C LYS A 143 17.58 20.94 13.12
N LEU A 144 18.64 21.22 12.35
CA LEU A 144 18.53 21.99 11.11
C LEU A 144 17.72 21.25 10.03
N TRP A 145 17.92 19.94 9.91
CA TRP A 145 17.18 19.09 8.99
C TRP A 145 15.69 19.07 9.32
N GLN A 146 15.32 18.77 10.56
CA GLN A 146 13.93 18.75 11.00
C GLN A 146 13.26 20.13 10.89
N LYS A 147 13.98 21.21 11.21
CA LYS A 147 13.40 22.56 11.18
C LYS A 147 13.19 23.08 9.76
N PHE A 148 14.10 22.78 8.84
CA PHE A 148 14.10 23.38 7.50
C PHE A 148 14.46 22.41 6.38
N GLY A 149 15.48 21.58 6.58
CA GLY A 149 16.07 20.76 5.53
C GLY A 149 15.07 19.81 4.85
N GLU A 150 14.24 19.12 5.63
CA GLU A 150 13.26 18.17 5.11
C GLU A 150 12.25 18.84 4.17
N ARG A 151 11.64 19.95 4.62
CA ARG A 151 10.65 20.70 3.84
C ARG A 151 11.24 21.24 2.53
N LEU A 152 12.46 21.77 2.60
CA LEU A 152 13.15 22.29 1.42
C LEU A 152 13.51 21.15 0.45
N PHE A 153 14.02 20.04 0.98
CA PHE A 153 14.36 18.86 0.19
C PHE A 153 13.15 18.31 -0.55
N HIS A 154 12.04 18.04 0.13
CA HIS A 154 10.83 17.52 -0.51
C HIS A 154 10.30 18.48 -1.59
N LYS A 155 10.32 19.79 -1.34
CA LYS A 155 9.91 20.79 -2.34
C LYS A 155 10.81 20.75 -3.57
N LEU A 156 12.12 20.80 -3.39
CA LEU A 156 13.08 20.81 -4.51
C LEU A 156 13.06 19.48 -5.27
N TYR A 157 12.95 18.37 -4.55
CA TYR A 157 12.88 17.04 -5.14
C TYR A 157 11.63 16.89 -6.00
N TYR A 158 10.46 17.27 -5.47
CA TYR A 158 9.20 17.24 -6.23
C TYR A 158 9.26 18.14 -7.48
N LEU A 159 9.80 19.35 -7.37
CA LEU A 159 9.95 20.26 -8.52
C LEU A 159 10.83 19.68 -9.63
N LYS A 160 11.81 18.84 -9.29
CA LYS A 160 12.74 18.26 -10.25
C LYS A 160 12.26 16.92 -10.82
N HIS A 161 11.67 16.08 -9.99
CA HIS A 161 11.38 14.68 -10.32
C HIS A 161 9.89 14.36 -10.45
N HIS A 162 9.00 15.28 -10.03
CA HIS A 162 7.56 15.04 -9.95
C HIS A 162 7.18 13.77 -9.17
N ASP A 163 8.02 13.38 -8.19
CA ASP A 163 7.79 12.27 -7.26
C ASP A 163 7.78 12.81 -5.83
N TYR A 164 6.74 12.45 -5.07
CA TYR A 164 6.54 12.87 -3.67
C TYR A 164 7.32 12.03 -2.67
N TYR A 165 7.82 10.86 -3.09
CA TYR A 165 8.29 9.84 -2.17
C TYR A 165 9.81 9.65 -2.18
N TYR A 166 10.57 10.63 -2.70
CA TYR A 166 12.03 10.67 -2.79
C TYR A 166 12.69 9.49 -3.55
#